data_AF-A0A3S3RB74-F1
#
_entry.id   AF-A0A3S3RB74-F1
#
_cell.length_a   1.000
_cell.length_b   1.000
_cell.length_c   1.000
_cell.angle_alpha   90.00
_cell.angle_beta   90.00
_cell.angle_gamma   90.00
#
_symmetry.space_group_name_H-M   'P 1'
#
loop_
_entity.id
_entity.type
_entity.pdbx_description
1 polymer ?
#
loop_
_entity_poly.entity_id
_entity_poly.type
_entity_poly.pdbx_seq_one_letter_code
_entity_poly.pdbx_strand_id
1 'polypeptide(L)'
;MLDLQRTWPRPISVRIAAIRAGTVPETIVRWCKRDGIGKQLRRKAPWRVDPVGLAIILAGDGEALALYQSGDATSARVQRYLSSVRHLELKGQ
;
A
#
# COMPACT_ATOMS: atom_id res chain seq x y z
N MET A 1 -5.55 -18.37 -20.30
CA MET A 1 -5.63 -16.96 -19.89
C MET A 1 -5.88 -16.93 -18.39
N LEU A 2 -4.81 -17.00 -17.59
CA LEU A 2 -4.91 -17.11 -16.14
C LEU A 2 -5.08 -15.71 -15.53
N ASP A 3 -6.19 -15.56 -14.81
CA ASP A 3 -6.66 -14.34 -14.16
C ASP A 3 -5.70 -13.91 -13.03
N LEU A 4 -4.69 -13.09 -13.37
CA LEU A 4 -3.73 -12.52 -12.41
C LEU A 4 -4.37 -11.43 -11.51
N GLN A 5 -5.68 -11.15 -11.62
CA GLN A 5 -6.40 -10.28 -10.69
C GLN A 5 -6.74 -10.97 -9.35
N ARG A 6 -6.22 -12.18 -9.08
CA ARG A 6 -6.50 -12.92 -7.84
C ARG A 6 -5.65 -12.42 -6.66
N THR A 7 -6.23 -11.42 -5.99
CA THR A 7 -6.02 -10.94 -4.60
C THR A 7 -4.78 -10.08 -4.34
N TRP A 8 -4.83 -8.85 -4.82
CA TRP A 8 -4.10 -7.75 -4.18
C TRP A 8 -4.56 -7.60 -2.71
N PRO A 9 -3.65 -7.27 -1.77
CA PRO A 9 -3.99 -7.01 -0.37
C PRO A 9 -5.13 -6.02 -0.19
N ARG A 10 -5.95 -6.23 0.85
CA ARG A 10 -7.11 -5.36 1.06
C ARG A 10 -6.66 -3.98 1.56
N PRO A 11 -7.23 -2.89 1.00
CA PRO A 11 -6.93 -1.56 1.51
C PRO A 11 -7.29 -1.43 2.99
N ILE A 12 -6.39 -0.84 3.77
CA ILE A 12 -6.54 -0.67 5.22
C ILE A 12 -6.98 0.75 5.56
N SER A 13 -7.48 0.95 6.78
CA SER A 13 -7.78 2.28 7.29
C SER A 13 -6.49 3.05 7.59
N VAL A 14 -6.58 4.37 7.58
CA VAL A 14 -5.48 5.26 8.02
C VAL A 14 -4.99 4.90 9.42
N ARG A 15 -5.90 4.55 10.34
CA ARG A 15 -5.54 4.17 11.71
C ARG A 15 -4.70 2.89 11.75
N ILE A 16 -5.07 1.86 11.00
CA ILE A 16 -4.28 0.62 10.92
C ILE A 16 -2.92 0.88 10.27
N ALA A 17 -2.88 1.67 9.19
CA ALA A 17 -1.63 2.06 8.54
C ALA A 17 -0.70 2.82 9.49
N ALA A 18 -1.23 3.75 10.27
CA ALA A 18 -0.48 4.53 11.26
C ALA A 18 0.15 3.63 12.34
N ILE A 19 -0.61 2.66 12.86
CA ILE A 19 -0.12 1.65 13.81
C ILE A 19 1.02 0.83 13.19
N ARG A 20 0.85 0.34 11.96
CA ARG A 20 1.89 -0.43 11.25
C ARG A 20 3.16 0.37 10.99
N ALA A 21 3.01 1.66 10.71
CA ALA A 21 4.10 2.58 10.38
C ALA A 21 4.77 3.21 11.62
N GLY A 22 4.23 3.01 12.83
CA GLY A 22 4.73 3.68 14.03
C GLY A 22 4.62 5.21 13.95
N THR A 23 3.60 5.73 13.30
CA THR A 23 3.42 7.19 13.07
C THR A 23 1.98 7.63 13.33
N VAL A 24 1.72 8.93 13.19
CA VAL A 24 0.39 9.51 13.38
C VAL A 24 -0.47 9.41 12.10
N PRO A 25 -1.82 9.32 12.21
CA PRO A 25 -2.73 9.27 11.06
C PRO A 25 -2.54 10.37 10.01
N GLU A 26 -2.16 11.57 10.45
CA GLU A 26 -1.94 12.73 9.58
C GLU A 26 -0.77 12.52 8.61
N THR A 27 0.29 11.86 9.07
CA THR A 27 1.44 11.48 8.25
C THR A 27 1.01 10.52 7.14
N ILE A 28 0.20 9.52 7.48
CA ILE A 28 -0.33 8.57 6.50
C ILE A 28 -1.19 9.29 5.45
N VAL A 29 -2.07 10.19 5.86
CA VAL A 29 -2.88 10.99 4.92
C VAL A 29 -1.99 11.86 4.01
N ARG A 30 -0.92 12.44 4.55
CA ARG A 30 0.06 13.20 3.76
C ARG A 30 0.73 12.29 2.71
N TRP A 31 1.14 11.08 3.09
CA TRP A 31 1.71 10.11 2.14
C TRP A 31 0.71 9.66 1.09
N CYS A 32 -0.56 9.44 1.43
CA CYS A 32 -1.57 9.11 0.43
C CYS A 32 -1.73 10.22 -0.62
N LYS A 33 -1.66 11.50 -0.21
CA LYS A 33 -1.74 12.64 -1.12
C LYS A 33 -0.48 12.83 -1.97
N ARG A 34 0.69 12.70 -1.34
CA ARG A 34 2.00 12.98 -1.98
C ARG A 34 2.46 11.82 -2.87
N ASP A 35 2.34 10.60 -2.37
CA ASP A 35 2.99 9.41 -2.92
C ASP A 35 1.99 8.46 -3.61
N GLY A 36 0.70 8.79 -3.63
CA GLY A 36 -0.32 8.01 -4.33
C GLY A 36 -0.66 6.65 -3.70
N ILE A 37 -0.24 6.40 -2.46
CA ILE A 37 -0.43 5.10 -1.78
C ILE A 37 -1.81 4.92 -1.13
N GLY A 38 -2.82 5.66 -1.58
CA GLY A 38 -4.16 5.56 -1.03
C GLY A 38 -5.19 6.29 -1.89
N LYS A 39 -6.46 6.05 -1.59
CA LYS A 39 -7.59 6.68 -2.30
C LYS A 39 -8.71 7.11 -1.36
N GLN A 40 -9.41 8.17 -1.75
CA GLN A 40 -10.72 8.52 -1.22
C GLN A 40 -11.78 8.19 -2.28
N LEU A 41 -12.80 7.42 -1.91
CA LEU A 41 -13.86 7.04 -2.85
C LEU A 41 -14.75 8.22 -3.25
N ARG A 42 -14.89 9.21 -2.36
CA ARG A 42 -15.64 10.45 -2.60
C ARG A 42 -15.05 11.57 -1.74
N ARG A 43 -15.37 12.82 -2.06
CA ARG A 43 -14.97 13.98 -1.26
C ARG A 43 -15.41 13.78 0.21
N LYS A 44 -14.51 14.04 1.15
CA LYS A 44 -14.68 13.83 2.60
C LYS A 44 -14.82 12.36 3.06
N ALA A 45 -14.78 11.36 2.19
CA ALA A 45 -14.72 9.97 2.66
C ALA A 45 -13.38 9.67 3.34
N PRO A 46 -13.35 8.74 4.31
CA PRO A 46 -12.10 8.28 4.89
C PRO A 46 -11.14 7.75 3.83
N TRP A 47 -9.85 8.05 3.96
CA TRP A 47 -8.82 7.45 3.13
C TRP A 47 -8.77 5.94 3.35
N ARG A 48 -8.51 5.23 2.25
CA ARG A 48 -8.13 3.82 2.24
C ARG A 48 -6.72 3.72 1.69
N VAL A 49 -5.85 3.12 2.49
CA VAL A 49 -4.41 3.04 2.23
C VAL A 49 -4.12 1.71 1.56
N ASP A 50 -3.33 1.73 0.50
CA ASP A 50 -2.78 0.53 -0.10
C ASP A 50 -1.63 0.01 0.78
N PRO A 51 -1.74 -1.18 1.36
CA PRO A 51 -0.71 -1.70 2.26
C PRO A 51 0.60 -2.05 1.55
N VAL A 52 0.60 -2.32 0.24
CA VAL A 52 1.84 -2.54 -0.55
C VAL A 52 2.57 -1.22 -0.75
N GLY A 53 1.85 -0.18 -1.16
CA GLY A 53 2.42 1.17 -1.28
C GLY A 53 2.98 1.67 0.06
N LEU A 54 2.28 1.40 1.16
CA LEU A 54 2.79 1.71 2.50
C LEU A 54 4.10 0.98 2.82
N ALA A 55 4.19 -0.32 2.51
CA ALA A 55 5.40 -1.10 2.76
C ALA A 55 6.61 -0.56 1.97
N ILE A 56 6.40 -0.13 0.73
CA ILE A 56 7.42 0.50 -0.12
C ILE A 56 7.92 1.81 0.52
N ILE A 57 7.00 2.69 0.95
CA ILE A 57 7.34 3.96 1.59
C ILE A 57 8.14 3.74 2.88
N LEU A 58 7.74 2.77 3.71
CA LEU A 58 8.45 2.44 4.95
C LEU A 58 9.86 1.90 4.71
N ALA A 59 10.10 1.24 3.57
CA ALA A 59 11.42 0.77 3.18
C ALA A 59 12.30 1.87 2.54
N GLY A 60 11.74 3.03 2.19
CA GLY A 60 12.44 4.09 1.49
C GLY A 60 12.83 3.74 0.04
N ASP A 61 12.14 2.76 -0.56
CA ASP A 61 12.47 2.22 -1.89
C ASP A 61 11.81 3.03 -3.01
N GLY A 62 12.49 4.10 -3.42
CA GLY A 62 12.00 5.02 -4.45
C GLY A 62 11.85 4.38 -5.83
N GLU A 63 12.68 3.40 -6.18
CA GLU A 63 12.58 2.69 -7.45
C GLU A 63 11.35 1.78 -7.48
N ALA A 64 11.09 1.04 -6.39
CA ALA A 64 9.87 0.25 -6.26
C ALA A 64 8.62 1.15 -6.25
N LEU A 65 8.70 2.34 -5.66
CA LEU A 65 7.59 3.30 -5.67
C LEU A 65 7.27 3.80 -7.09
N ALA A 66 8.30 4.12 -7.88
CA ALA A 66 8.12 4.55 -9.26
C ALA A 66 7.49 3.44 -10.12
N LEU A 67 7.96 2.20 -9.98
CA LEU A 67 7.40 1.03 -10.66
C LEU A 67 5.96 0.72 -10.21
N TYR A 68 5.69 0.86 -8.92
CA TYR A 68 4.35 0.72 -8.37
C TYR A 68 3.39 1.78 -8.95
N GLN A 69 3.84 3.04 -9.03
CA GLN A 69 3.05 4.15 -9.59
C GLN A 69 2.84 4.04 -11.10
N SER A 70 3.76 3.41 -11.85
CA SER A 70 3.56 3.14 -13.29
C SER A 70 2.56 1.99 -13.54
N GLY A 71 2.15 1.28 -12.49
CA GLY A 71 1.29 0.10 -12.59
C GLY A 71 2.04 -1.19 -12.96
N ASP A 72 3.39 -1.18 -12.99
CA ASP A 72 4.17 -2.39 -13.23
C ASP A 72 4.26 -3.25 -11.96
N ALA A 73 3.17 -3.95 -11.69
CA ALA A 73 3.10 -4.92 -10.61
C ALA A 73 3.88 -6.21 -10.91
N THR A 74 4.39 -6.42 -12.13
CA THR A 74 5.14 -7.64 -12.50
C THR A 74 6.61 -7.56 -12.13
N SER A 75 7.12 -6.34 -11.92
CA SER A 75 8.48 -6.10 -11.45
C SER A 75 8.78 -6.86 -10.16
N ALA A 76 9.94 -7.54 -10.14
CA ALA A 76 10.42 -8.29 -8.98
C ALA A 76 10.50 -7.43 -7.70
N ARG A 77 10.78 -6.12 -7.84
CA ARG A 77 10.82 -5.19 -6.69
C ARG A 77 9.44 -5.02 -6.06
N VAL A 78 8.41 -4.76 -6.86
CA VAL A 78 7.03 -4.61 -6.36
C VAL A 78 6.50 -5.94 -5.81
N GLN A 79 6.81 -7.06 -6.49
CA GLN A 79 6.43 -8.41 -6.06
C GLN A 79 6.98 -8.77 -4.67
N ARG A 80 8.18 -8.31 -4.32
CA ARG A 80 8.75 -8.51 -2.97
C ARG A 80 7.86 -7.91 -1.87
N TYR A 81 7.37 -6.69 -2.07
CA TYR A 81 6.48 -6.03 -1.11
C TYR A 81 5.10 -6.66 -1.08
N LEU A 82 4.56 -7.01 -2.24
CA LEU A 82 3.29 -7.73 -2.35
C LEU A 82 3.30 -9.05 -1.56
N SER A 83 4.36 -9.84 -1.72
CA SER A 83 4.56 -11.09 -0.98
C SER A 83 4.65 -10.86 0.53
N SER A 84 5.43 -9.86 0.94
CA SER A 84 5.61 -9.51 2.36
C SER A 84 4.30 -9.09 3.02
N VAL A 85 3.52 -8.23 2.36
CA VAL A 85 2.23 -7.75 2.87
C VAL A 85 1.22 -8.89 2.95
N ARG A 86 1.17 -9.78 1.95
CA ARG A 86 0.28 -10.93 1.97
C ARG A 86 0.58 -11.85 3.16
N HIS A 87 1.85 -12.09 3.46
CA HIS A 87 2.25 -12.87 4.65
C HIS A 87 1.77 -12.24 5.95
N LEU A 88 1.80 -10.91 6.05
CA LEU A 88 1.29 -10.18 7.21
C LEU A 88 -0.23 -10.21 7.32
N GLU A 89 -0.97 -10.14 6.20
CA GLU A 89 -2.42 -10.27 6.20
C GLU A 89 -2.89 -11.65 6.67
N LEU A 90 -2.21 -12.72 6.26
CA LEU A 90 -2.54 -14.08 6.68
C LEU A 90 -2.25 -14.36 8.16
N LYS A 91 -1.22 -13.71 8.73
CA LYS A 91 -0.90 -13.83 10.16
C LYS A 91 -1.81 -13.03 11.09
N GLY A 92 -2.52 -12.04 10.53
CA GLY A 92 -3.44 -11.18 11.28
C GLY A 92 -4.91 -11.59 11.19
N GLN A 93 -5.21 -12.73 10.56
CA GLN A 93 -6.52 -13.37 10.51
C GLN A 93 -6.64 -14.48 11.55
#